data_AF-A0A538BBC7-F1
#
_entry.id   AF-A0A538BBC7-F1
#
_cell.length_a   1.000
_cell.length_b   1.000
_cell.length_c   1.000
_cell.angle_alpha   90.00
_cell.angle_beta   90.00
_cell.angle_gamma   90.00
#
_symmetry.space_group_name_H-M   'P 1'
#
loop_
_entity.id
_entity.type
_entity.pdbx_description
1 polymer ?
#
loop_
_entity_poly.entity_id
_entity_poly.type
_entity_poly.pdbx_seq_one_letter_code
_entity_poly.pdbx_strand_id
1 'polypeptide(L)'
;MKYYDLYGTRVMSAGNLAGAVASVLGISFNARDSQFVGPYFHAASGDEILDIELNDFPDRDEDELLEPDFADYQVLLRVSRTERADEIRNRLGEIPGLDHLRRKTLE
;
A
#
# COMPACT_ATOMS: atom_id res chain seq x y z
N MET A 1 4.24 20.20 0.68
CA MET A 1 5.34 19.24 0.41
C MET A 1 4.72 17.87 0.42
N LYS A 2 4.99 17.07 -0.62
CA LYS A 2 4.33 15.78 -0.79
C LYS A 2 5.26 14.66 -0.36
N TYR A 3 4.68 13.57 0.11
CA TYR A 3 5.41 12.40 0.58
C TYR A 3 4.97 11.14 -0.14
N TYR A 4 5.87 10.16 -0.11
CA TYR A 4 5.60 8.79 -0.41
C TYR A 4 5.92 7.96 0.83
N ASP A 5 4.94 7.20 1.31
CA ASP A 5 5.12 6.21 2.36
C ASP A 5 4.83 4.81 1.83
N LEU A 6 5.65 3.85 2.25
CA LEU A 6 5.46 2.43 2.01
C LEU A 6 5.16 1.76 3.35
N TYR A 7 4.10 0.96 3.36
CA TYR A 7 3.72 0.09 4.46
C TYR A 7 3.65 -1.35 3.96
N GLY A 8 3.77 -2.31 4.87
CA GLY A 8 3.64 -3.72 4.53
C GLY A 8 3.03 -4.54 5.64
N THR A 9 2.42 -5.66 5.26
CA THR A 9 1.90 -6.66 6.20
C THR A 9 2.32 -8.07 5.79
N ARG A 10 2.56 -8.92 6.79
CA ARG A 10 2.88 -10.34 6.62
C ARG A 10 1.68 -11.25 6.88
N VAL A 11 0.61 -10.70 7.45
CA VAL A 11 -0.48 -11.48 8.07
C VAL A 11 -1.84 -11.24 7.42
N MET A 12 -2.00 -10.15 6.67
CA MET A 12 -3.24 -9.82 5.97
C MET A 12 -3.11 -10.10 4.48
N SER A 13 -4.21 -10.51 3.84
CA SER A 13 -4.36 -10.46 2.39
C SER A 13 -4.58 -9.03 1.91
N ALA A 14 -4.39 -8.77 0.62
CA ALA A 14 -4.64 -7.45 0.01
C ALA A 14 -6.06 -6.93 0.28
N GLY A 15 -7.07 -7.81 0.20
CA GLY A 15 -8.46 -7.44 0.48
C GLY A 15 -8.72 -7.10 1.95
N ASN A 16 -8.13 -7.87 2.89
CA ASN A 16 -8.26 -7.57 4.32
C ASN A 16 -7.57 -6.25 4.68
N LEU A 17 -6.39 -5.99 4.11
CA LEU A 17 -5.69 -4.73 4.28
C LEU A 17 -6.52 -3.56 3.70
N ALA A 18 -7.08 -3.71 2.48
CA ALA A 18 -7.92 -2.70 1.87
C ALA A 18 -9.14 -2.36 2.73
N GLY A 19 -9.81 -3.36 3.31
CA GLY A 19 -10.92 -3.15 4.24
C GLY A 19 -10.51 -2.41 5.51
N ALA A 20 -9.39 -2.79 6.13
CA ALA A 20 -8.87 -2.14 7.34
C ALA A 20 -8.48 -0.67 7.06
N VAL A 21 -7.74 -0.42 5.98
CA VAL A 21 -7.32 0.92 5.55
C VAL A 21 -8.53 1.79 5.18
N ALA A 22 -9.50 1.24 4.46
CA ALA A 22 -10.75 1.93 4.12
C ALA A 22 -11.50 2.38 5.39
N SER A 23 -11.64 1.48 6.36
CA SER A 23 -12.32 1.79 7.62
C SER A 23 -11.57 2.84 8.43
N VAL A 24 -10.25 2.70 8.55
CA VAL A 24 -9.43 3.60 9.38
C VAL A 24 -9.30 4.97 8.76
N LEU A 25 -9.22 5.10 7.43
CA LEU A 25 -9.06 6.38 6.74
C LEU A 25 -10.39 7.02 6.29
N GLY A 26 -11.47 6.26 6.25
CA GLY A 26 -12.78 6.71 5.75
C GLY A 26 -12.81 6.87 4.23
N ILE A 27 -12.16 5.96 3.50
CA ILE A 27 -12.04 5.98 2.03
C ILE A 27 -12.61 4.69 1.43
N SER A 28 -12.79 4.68 0.11
CA SER A 28 -13.19 3.48 -0.63
C SER A 28 -12.13 3.11 -1.66
N PHE A 29 -11.79 1.82 -1.72
CA PHE A 29 -10.93 1.28 -2.78
C PHE A 29 -11.75 0.73 -3.93
N ASN A 30 -11.19 0.85 -5.13
CA ASN A 30 -11.66 0.15 -6.33
C ASN A 30 -10.67 -0.97 -6.65
N ALA A 31 -11.17 -2.20 -6.82
CA ALA A 31 -10.35 -3.28 -7.36
C ALA A 31 -10.00 -2.98 -8.82
N ARG A 32 -8.73 -3.20 -9.18
CA ARG A 32 -8.18 -3.04 -10.52
C ARG A 32 -7.26 -4.21 -10.82
N ASP A 33 -6.97 -4.38 -12.10
CA ASP A 33 -6.06 -5.40 -12.60
C ASP A 33 -5.09 -4.75 -13.60
N SER A 34 -3.81 -5.10 -13.49
CA SER A 34 -2.72 -4.52 -14.26
C SER A 34 -1.82 -5.62 -14.80
N GLN A 35 -1.44 -5.54 -16.07
CA GLN A 35 -0.46 -6.45 -16.66
C GLN A 35 0.94 -6.35 -16.03
N PHE A 36 1.19 -5.31 -15.25
CA PHE A 36 2.47 -5.12 -14.57
C PHE A 36 2.44 -5.66 -13.16
N VAL A 37 1.43 -5.33 -12.35
CA VAL A 37 1.39 -5.61 -10.90
C VAL A 37 0.30 -6.62 -10.50
N GLY A 38 -0.44 -7.16 -11.47
CA GLY A 38 -1.59 -8.02 -11.24
C GLY A 38 -2.77 -7.28 -10.59
N PRO A 39 -3.61 -8.00 -9.84
CA PRO A 39 -4.74 -7.43 -9.10
C PRO A 39 -4.30 -6.52 -7.95
N TYR A 40 -4.89 -5.33 -7.87
CA TYR A 40 -4.59 -4.35 -6.82
C TYR A 40 -5.84 -3.56 -6.42
N PHE A 41 -5.79 -2.92 -5.25
CA PHE A 41 -6.82 -2.01 -4.77
C PHE A 41 -6.33 -0.57 -4.86
N HIS A 42 -7.12 0.29 -5.49
CA HIS A 42 -6.76 1.68 -5.75
C HIS A 42 -7.77 2.67 -5.15
N ALA A 43 -7.27 3.65 -4.42
CA ALA A 43 -8.03 4.81 -3.98
C ALA A 43 -7.27 6.10 -4.33
N ALA A 44 -8.00 7.12 -4.78
CA ALA A 44 -7.42 8.42 -5.11
C ALA A 44 -8.31 9.54 -4.58
N SER A 45 -7.69 10.59 -4.04
CA SER A 45 -8.37 11.81 -3.58
C SER A 45 -7.53 13.03 -3.95
N GLY A 46 -7.91 13.70 -5.04
CA GLY A 46 -7.06 14.72 -5.65
C GLY A 46 -5.75 14.10 -6.15
N ASP A 47 -4.62 14.62 -5.69
CA ASP A 47 -3.30 14.08 -6.05
C ASP A 47 -2.86 12.91 -5.16
N GLU A 48 -3.49 12.69 -4.00
CA GLU A 48 -3.16 11.60 -3.08
C GLU A 48 -3.64 10.27 -3.65
N ILE A 49 -2.74 9.28 -3.69
CA ILE A 49 -3.00 7.95 -4.24
C ILE A 49 -2.62 6.90 -3.19
N LEU A 50 -3.51 5.93 -2.98
CA LEU A 50 -3.27 4.76 -2.17
C LEU A 50 -3.46 3.51 -3.02
N ASP A 51 -2.41 2.70 -3.12
CA ASP A 51 -2.42 1.42 -3.83
C ASP A 51 -2.06 0.29 -2.88
N ILE A 52 -2.84 -0.80 -2.92
CA ILE A 52 -2.58 -2.02 -2.15
C ILE A 52 -2.47 -3.20 -3.12
N GLU A 53 -1.33 -3.89 -3.07
CA GLU A 53 -0.97 -4.95 -4.00
C GLU A 53 -0.11 -6.01 -3.31
N LEU A 54 -0.01 -7.20 -3.92
CA LEU A 54 0.94 -8.21 -3.46
C LEU A 54 2.36 -7.72 -3.73
N ASN A 55 3.31 -8.18 -2.92
CA ASN A 55 4.73 -7.89 -3.15
C ASN A 55 5.34 -8.82 -4.22
N ASP A 56 4.65 -9.87 -4.62
CA ASP A 56 5.05 -10.77 -5.71
C ASP A 56 4.30 -10.44 -7.02
N PHE A 57 4.86 -10.92 -8.13
CA PHE A 57 4.19 -10.86 -9.42
C PHE A 57 3.49 -12.19 -9.71
N PRO A 58 2.15 -12.25 -9.75
CA PRO A 58 1.43 -13.50 -9.91
C PRO A 58 1.64 -14.18 -11.27
N ASP A 59 2.03 -13.42 -12.30
CA ASP A 59 2.11 -13.88 -13.70
C ASP A 59 3.54 -13.97 -14.26
N ARG A 60 4.58 -13.90 -13.41
CA ARG A 60 5.97 -14.10 -13.85
C ARG A 60 6.51 -15.40 -13.26
N ASP A 61 7.17 -16.20 -14.10
CA ASP A 61 7.83 -17.46 -13.72
C ASP A 61 9.05 -17.27 -12.79
N GLU A 62 9.37 -16.03 -12.44
CA GLU A 62 10.48 -15.66 -11.55
C GLU A 62 9.89 -15.12 -10.24
N ASP A 63 10.49 -15.49 -9.10
CA ASP A 63 10.22 -14.97 -7.73
C ASP A 63 10.59 -13.46 -7.62
N GLU A 64 10.17 -12.65 -8.59
CA GLU A 64 10.44 -11.24 -8.68
C GLU A 64 9.50 -10.50 -7.71
N LEU A 65 10.08 -9.66 -6.86
CA LEU A 65 9.35 -8.89 -5.86
C LEU A 65 9.33 -7.41 -6.22
N LEU A 66 8.20 -6.74 -5.95
CA LEU A 66 8.06 -5.30 -6.14
C LEU A 66 9.01 -4.50 -5.24
N GLU A 67 9.18 -4.95 -3.99
CA GLU A 67 10.14 -4.39 -3.04
C GLU A 67 11.00 -5.51 -2.46
N PRO A 68 12.12 -5.84 -3.12
CA PRO A 68 13.03 -6.90 -2.68
C PRO A 68 13.63 -6.64 -1.28
N ASP A 69 13.82 -5.37 -0.92
CA ASP A 69 14.30 -4.96 0.41
C ASP A 69 13.31 -5.32 1.54
N PHE A 70 12.06 -5.64 1.20
CA PHE A 70 10.96 -5.94 2.11
C PHE A 70 10.30 -7.28 1.74
N ALA A 71 11.11 -8.27 1.34
CA ALA A 71 10.64 -9.54 0.80
C ALA A 71 9.76 -10.39 1.72
N ASP A 72 9.83 -10.16 3.03
CA ASP A 72 9.01 -10.87 4.02
C ASP A 72 7.59 -10.29 4.17
N TYR A 73 7.32 -9.13 3.57
CA TYR A 73 5.99 -8.54 3.49
C TYR A 73 5.28 -8.99 2.22
N GLN A 74 4.26 -9.83 2.37
CA GLN A 74 3.49 -10.38 1.24
C GLN A 74 2.58 -9.35 0.56
N VAL A 75 2.13 -8.32 1.29
CA VAL A 75 1.21 -7.29 0.79
C VAL A 75 1.77 -5.92 1.16
N LEU A 76 1.75 -5.01 0.20
CA LEU A 76 2.23 -3.65 0.33
C LEU A 76 1.08 -2.66 0.23
N LEU A 77 1.21 -1.54 0.96
CA LEU A 77 0.40 -0.33 0.79
C LEU A 77 1.34 0.82 0.44
N ARG A 78 1.11 1.44 -0.72
CA ARG A 78 1.81 2.63 -1.18
C ARG A 78 0.91 3.84 -1.00
N VAL A 79 1.34 4.81 -0.20
CA VAL A 79 0.69 6.12 -0.05
C VAL A 79 1.54 7.15 -0.76
N SER A 80 1.08 7.64 -1.91
CA SER A 80 1.84 8.54 -2.77
C SER A 80 1.22 9.94 -2.80
N ARG A 81 2.08 10.95 -2.98
CA ARG A 81 1.70 12.35 -3.22
C ARG A 81 0.83 12.97 -2.12
N THR A 82 0.89 12.44 -0.90
CA THR A 82 0.12 12.95 0.24
C THR A 82 0.83 14.15 0.89
N GLU A 83 0.07 15.16 1.30
CA GLU A 83 0.56 16.26 2.14
C GLU A 83 0.30 16.03 3.64
N ARG A 84 -0.40 14.93 3.97
CA ARG A 84 -0.84 14.57 5.32
C ARG A 84 -0.24 13.24 5.79
N ALA A 85 1.02 13.00 5.42
CA ALA A 85 1.72 11.74 5.68
C ALA A 85 1.75 11.35 7.16
N ASP A 86 1.93 12.31 8.07
CA ASP A 86 1.92 12.05 9.52
C ASP A 86 0.53 11.68 10.04
N GLU A 87 -0.52 12.32 9.55
CA GLU A 87 -1.91 11.97 9.88
C GLU A 87 -2.23 10.56 9.43
N ILE A 88 -1.92 10.22 8.17
CA ILE A 88 -2.13 8.87 7.63
C ILE A 88 -1.34 7.85 8.42
N ARG A 89 -0.06 8.09 8.70
CA ARG A 89 0.78 7.18 9.49
C ARG A 89 0.21 6.90 10.87
N ASN A 90 -0.25 7.94 11.56
CA ASN A 90 -0.84 7.80 12.89
C ASN A 90 -2.12 6.94 12.86
N ARG A 91 -3.01 7.18 11.89
CA ARG A 91 -4.24 6.41 11.73
C ARG A 91 -3.93 4.96 11.35
N LEU A 92 -3.05 4.74 10.37
CA LEU A 92 -2.65 3.39 9.94
C LEU A 92 -1.94 2.60 11.05
N GLY A 93 -1.29 3.28 12.01
CA GLY A 93 -0.71 2.64 13.19
C GLY A 93 -1.72 1.94 14.11
N GLU A 94 -3.03 2.18 13.91
CA GLU A 94 -4.10 1.46 14.62
C GLU A 94 -4.36 0.06 14.02
N ILE A 95 -3.84 -0.24 12.83
CA ILE A 95 -4.05 -1.52 12.13
C ILE A 95 -3.03 -2.55 12.62
N PRO A 96 -3.45 -3.62 13.33
CA PRO A 96 -2.52 -4.64 13.80
C PRO A 96 -1.84 -5.36 12.65
N GLY A 97 -0.51 -5.47 12.73
CA GLY A 97 0.30 -6.18 11.73
C GLY A 97 0.52 -5.40 10.43
N LEU A 98 0.30 -4.07 10.42
CA LEU A 98 0.72 -3.16 9.36
C LEU A 98 1.94 -2.35 9.83
N ASP A 99 3.08 -2.56 9.19
CA ASP A 99 4.33 -1.89 9.54
C ASP A 99 4.62 -0.74 8.57
N HIS A 100 5.10 0.41 9.08
CA HIS A 100 5.63 1.48 8.24
C HIS A 100 7.08 1.17 7.86
N LEU A 101 7.34 1.03 6.56
CA LEU A 101 8.62 0.53 6.03
C LEU A 101 9.55 1.65 5.59
N ARG A 102 9.03 2.64 4.87
CA ARG A 102 9.86 3.67 4.22
C ARG A 102 9.06 4.94 3.98
N ARG A 103 9.69 6.10 4.21
CA ARG A 103 9.21 7.42 3.77
C ARG A 103 10.19 8.06 2.80
N LYS A 104 9.67 8.74 1.78
CA LYS A 104 10.41 9.60 0.85
C LYS A 104 9.69 10.94 0.72
N THR A 105 10.46 12.03 0.62
CA THR A 105 9.93 13.33 0.22
C THR A 105 9.86 13.38 -1.30
N LEU A 106 8.78 13.92 -1.85
CA LEU A 106 8.60 14.14 -3.28
C LEU A 106 8.83 15.63 -3.57
N GLU A 107 9.71 15.92 -4.53
CA GLU A 107 9.97 17.27 -5.05
C GLU A 107 8.84 17.80 -5.92
#